data_AF-A0A4S2RVV0-F1
#
_entry.id   AF-A0A4S2RVV0-F1
#
_cell.length_a   1.000
_cell.length_b   1.000
_cell.length_c   1.000
_cell.angle_alpha   90.00
_cell.angle_beta   90.00
_cell.angle_gamma   90.00
#
_symmetry.space_group_name_H-M   'P 1'
#
loop_
_entity.id
_entity.type
_entity.pdbx_description
1 polymer ?
#
loop_
_entity_poly.entity_id
_entity_poly.type
_entity_poly.pdbx_seq_one_letter_code
_entity_poly.pdbx_strand_id
1 'polypeptide(L)'
;MNDHHATSKGDRVGALSRVTVIHTLGPSGTNLEKAAHHWLAERGVAGKVVLHAEVEDGLDAMAFDSTEAILACAVYPRLHDLVFQNLHRLEMADSFILDTHDMVLAGRPDHTAVSTIVSHPAPSSLVAERGEVTLTSSNSRAAALCAAGRYDACVTTGPAAAAEGLRLIENFGPVPMIFTLHVGRTLGDGARTGAGGTSAC
;
A
#
# COMPACT_ATOMS: atom_id res chain seq x y z
N MET A 1 1.45 -36.30 -5.86
CA MET A 1 0.28 -35.52 -5.40
C MET A 1 0.55 -35.18 -3.94
N ASN A 2 1.07 -33.99 -3.68
CA ASN A 2 1.32 -33.52 -2.31
C ASN A 2 0.33 -32.41 -2.00
N ASP A 3 -0.72 -32.78 -1.27
CA ASP A 3 -1.64 -31.87 -0.62
C ASP A 3 -1.04 -31.45 0.73
N HIS A 4 -0.33 -30.33 0.80
CA HIS A 4 -0.04 -29.66 2.08
C HIS A 4 0.33 -28.18 1.85
N HIS A 5 -0.67 -27.29 1.82
CA HIS A 5 -0.61 -25.95 2.43
C HIS A 5 -1.91 -25.17 2.16
N ALA A 6 -2.98 -25.54 2.85
CA ALA A 6 -4.08 -24.60 3.06
C ALA A 6 -4.05 -24.23 4.54
N THR A 7 -3.43 -23.10 4.88
CA THR A 7 -3.66 -22.43 6.17
C THR A 7 -5.16 -22.30 6.35
N SER A 8 -5.70 -22.89 7.41
CA SER A 8 -7.15 -22.89 7.61
C SER A 8 -7.63 -21.45 7.77
N LYS A 9 -8.90 -21.18 7.49
CA LYS A 9 -9.50 -19.85 7.71
C LYS A 9 -9.35 -19.40 9.17
N GLY A 10 -9.28 -20.34 10.12
CA GLY A 10 -9.05 -20.08 11.55
C GLY A 10 -7.62 -19.61 11.85
N ASP A 11 -6.61 -20.19 11.19
CA ASP A 11 -5.20 -19.80 11.39
C ASP A 11 -4.93 -18.38 10.87
N ARG A 12 -5.57 -18.02 9.74
CA ARG A 12 -5.52 -16.65 9.21
C ARG A 12 -6.15 -15.63 10.13
N VAL A 13 -7.31 -15.93 10.73
CA VAL A 13 -7.94 -15.05 11.73
C VAL A 13 -7.05 -14.88 12.97
N GLY A 14 -6.36 -15.93 13.41
CA GLY A 14 -5.40 -15.89 14.52
C GLY A 14 -4.12 -15.09 14.22
N ALA A 15 -3.64 -15.11 12.97
CA ALA A 15 -2.51 -14.28 12.56
C ALA A 15 -2.87 -12.80 12.52
N LEU A 16 -4.06 -12.45 12.01
CA LEU A 16 -4.50 -11.06 11.88
C LEU A 16 -4.74 -10.37 13.23
N SER A 17 -5.16 -11.11 14.27
CA SER A 17 -5.42 -10.51 15.59
C SER A 17 -4.16 -10.06 16.34
N ARG A 18 -2.98 -10.50 15.88
CA ARG A 18 -1.68 -10.12 16.48
C ARG A 18 -1.03 -8.90 15.83
N VAL A 19 -1.53 -8.47 14.67
CA VAL A 19 -0.92 -7.35 13.93
C VAL A 19 -1.16 -6.04 14.69
N THR A 20 -0.08 -5.39 15.09
CA THR A 20 -0.08 -4.10 15.79
C THR A 20 0.72 -3.03 15.06
N VAL A 21 1.55 -3.40 14.09
CA VAL A 21 2.30 -2.47 13.25
C VAL A 21 2.00 -2.72 11.78
N ILE A 22 1.69 -1.66 11.03
CA ILE A 22 1.52 -1.72 9.57
C ILE A 22 2.56 -0.83 8.91
N HIS A 23 3.39 -1.43 8.07
CA HIS A 23 4.37 -0.78 7.22
C HIS A 23 3.72 -0.50 5.87
N THR A 24 3.88 0.72 5.36
CA THR A 24 3.30 1.09 4.06
C THR A 24 3.99 2.28 3.42
N LEU A 25 3.56 2.64 2.21
CA LEU A 25 4.13 3.72 1.41
C LEU A 25 3.74 5.10 1.97
N GLY A 26 4.77 5.91 2.20
CA GLY A 26 4.66 7.33 2.48
C GLY A 26 4.77 8.22 1.22
N PRO A 27 4.94 9.54 1.38
CA PRO A 27 4.86 10.29 2.64
C PRO A 27 3.43 10.31 3.20
N SER A 28 3.17 11.08 4.26
CA SER A 28 1.82 11.19 4.83
C SER A 28 0.81 11.76 3.80
N GLY A 29 -0.47 11.40 3.96
CA GLY A 29 -1.59 11.74 3.08
C GLY A 29 -1.83 10.74 1.95
N THR A 30 -1.17 9.57 1.94
CA THR A 30 -1.39 8.55 0.91
C THR A 30 -2.68 7.76 1.17
N ASN A 31 -3.25 7.20 0.10
CA ASN A 31 -4.37 6.25 0.22
C ASN A 31 -3.99 5.00 1.03
N LEU A 32 -2.70 4.64 1.03
CA LEU A 32 -2.19 3.50 1.77
C LEU A 32 -2.11 3.78 3.27
N GLU A 33 -1.67 4.97 3.69
CA GLU A 33 -1.74 5.40 5.09
C GLU A 33 -3.19 5.42 5.61
N LYS A 34 -4.12 5.98 4.83
CA LYS A 34 -5.57 5.95 5.13
C LYS A 34 -6.06 4.52 5.35
N ALA A 35 -5.72 3.61 4.43
CA ALA A 35 -6.14 2.21 4.51
C ALA A 35 -5.55 1.48 5.72
N ALA A 36 -4.29 1.76 6.07
CA ALA A 36 -3.64 1.19 7.27
C ALA A 36 -4.33 1.63 8.56
N HIS A 37 -4.62 2.92 8.69
CA HIS A 37 -5.38 3.42 9.85
C HIS A 37 -6.79 2.85 9.92
N HIS A 38 -7.48 2.76 8.78
CA HIS A 38 -8.81 2.16 8.71
C HIS A 38 -8.79 0.69 9.17
N TRP A 39 -7.86 -0.11 8.67
CA TRP A 39 -7.75 -1.53 9.02
C TRP A 39 -7.53 -1.75 10.53
N LEU A 40 -6.66 -0.95 11.15
CA LEU A 40 -6.41 -0.98 12.60
C LEU A 40 -7.66 -0.58 13.40
N ALA A 41 -8.33 0.50 12.97
CA ALA A 41 -9.51 1.04 13.64
C ALA A 41 -10.70 0.06 13.62
N GLU A 42 -10.98 -0.59 12.48
CA GLU A 42 -12.05 -1.59 12.37
C GLU A 42 -11.87 -2.78 13.33
N ARG A 43 -10.63 -3.06 13.72
CA ARG A 43 -10.27 -4.15 14.63
C ARG A 43 -10.11 -3.73 16.07
N GLY A 44 -10.28 -2.44 16.38
CA GLY A 44 -10.06 -1.89 17.72
C GLY A 44 -8.61 -2.06 18.21
N VAL A 45 -7.65 -2.17 17.30
CA VAL A 45 -6.23 -2.35 17.65
C VAL A 45 -5.58 -0.98 17.78
N ALA A 46 -5.00 -0.71 18.95
CA ALA A 46 -4.13 0.45 19.17
C ALA A 46 -2.76 0.21 18.51
N GLY A 47 -2.73 0.29 17.19
CA GLY A 47 -1.54 -0.01 16.38
C GLY A 47 -0.80 1.23 15.86
N LYS A 48 0.36 0.99 15.25
CA LYS A 48 1.22 2.00 14.64
C LYS A 48 1.25 1.82 13.12
N VAL A 49 1.17 2.94 12.39
CA VAL A 49 1.49 2.97 10.95
C VAL A 49 2.90 3.51 10.77
N VAL A 50 3.74 2.79 10.01
CA VAL A 50 5.11 3.17 9.68
C VAL A 50 5.18 3.45 8.19
N LEU A 51 5.57 4.68 7.85
CA LEU A 51 5.65 5.14 6.46
C LEU A 51 7.08 4.99 5.93
N HIS A 52 7.18 4.47 4.71
CA HIS A 52 8.44 4.23 4.01
C HIS A 52 8.52 4.97 2.68
N ALA A 53 9.70 5.03 2.06
CA ALA A 53 9.86 5.66 0.75
C ALA A 53 9.26 4.77 -0.36
N GLU A 54 9.46 3.46 -0.25
CA GLU A 54 8.86 2.43 -1.08
C GLU A 54 8.14 1.38 -0.21
N VAL A 55 7.21 0.60 -0.79
CA VAL A 55 6.48 -0.43 -0.03
C VAL A 55 7.44 -1.51 0.48
N GLU A 56 8.44 -1.87 -0.35
CA GLU A 56 9.39 -2.93 -0.07
C GLU A 56 10.35 -2.62 1.08
N ASP A 57 10.64 -1.34 1.34
CA ASP A 57 11.47 -0.91 2.49
C ASP A 57 10.87 -1.39 3.82
N GLY A 58 9.54 -1.56 3.86
CA GLY A 58 8.86 -2.13 5.01
C GLY A 58 9.33 -3.55 5.35
N LEU A 59 9.77 -4.33 4.35
CA LEU A 59 10.25 -5.70 4.54
C LEU A 59 11.56 -5.76 5.30
N ASP A 60 12.42 -4.75 5.13
CA ASP A 60 13.72 -4.69 5.82
C ASP A 60 13.55 -4.30 7.29
N ALA A 61 12.45 -3.60 7.61
CA ALA A 61 12.09 -3.22 8.96
C ALA A 61 11.29 -4.29 9.70
N MET A 62 10.77 -5.30 9.00
CA MET A 62 9.84 -6.27 9.59
C MET A 62 10.51 -7.30 10.49
N ALA A 63 9.87 -7.63 11.62
CA ALA A 63 10.31 -8.69 12.54
C ALA A 63 9.96 -10.12 12.06
N PHE A 64 9.00 -10.25 11.14
CA PHE A 64 8.49 -11.53 10.62
C PHE A 64 7.92 -12.51 11.68
N ASP A 65 7.43 -12.00 12.80
CA ASP A 65 6.83 -12.78 13.90
C ASP A 65 5.28 -12.73 13.93
N SER A 66 4.68 -12.27 12.83
CA SER A 66 3.24 -12.00 12.66
C SER A 66 2.66 -10.89 13.53
N THR A 67 3.46 -10.05 14.18
CA THR A 67 2.97 -8.84 14.88
C THR A 67 2.94 -7.61 13.96
N GLU A 68 3.51 -7.73 12.77
CA GLU A 68 3.66 -6.66 11.80
C GLU A 68 3.15 -7.10 10.42
N ALA A 69 2.74 -6.13 9.62
CA ALA A 69 2.25 -6.36 8.27
C ALA A 69 2.74 -5.31 7.27
N ILE A 70 2.88 -5.69 6.00
CA ILE A 70 2.94 -4.76 4.87
C ILE A 70 1.52 -4.52 4.35
N LEU A 71 1.15 -3.26 4.16
CA LEU A 71 -0.06 -2.89 3.43
C LEU A 71 0.29 -2.31 2.07
N ALA A 72 -0.34 -2.85 1.03
CA ALA A 72 -0.24 -2.39 -0.36
C ALA A 72 -1.64 -2.30 -0.99
N CYS A 73 -1.76 -1.76 -2.20
CA CYS A 73 -3.00 -1.79 -2.98
C CYS A 73 -2.86 -2.68 -4.21
N ALA A 74 -3.99 -3.20 -4.71
CA ALA A 74 -4.03 -4.11 -5.84
C ALA A 74 -3.48 -3.51 -7.15
N VAL A 75 -3.51 -2.19 -7.28
CA VAL A 75 -2.98 -1.44 -8.43
C VAL A 75 -1.54 -0.95 -8.23
N TYR A 76 -0.88 -1.36 -7.15
CA TYR A 76 0.53 -1.05 -6.94
C TYR A 76 1.38 -1.78 -8.00
N PRO A 77 2.19 -1.08 -8.82
CA PRO A 77 2.88 -1.70 -9.95
C PRO A 77 3.75 -2.89 -9.58
N ARG A 78 4.33 -2.87 -8.38
CA ARG A 78 5.26 -3.89 -7.87
C ARG A 78 4.62 -4.85 -6.85
N LEU A 79 3.28 -4.92 -6.77
CA LEU A 79 2.62 -5.87 -5.89
C LEU A 79 3.03 -7.31 -6.20
N HIS A 80 3.23 -7.64 -7.48
CA HIS A 80 3.71 -8.95 -7.89
C HIS A 80 5.11 -9.25 -7.37
N ASP A 81 6.04 -8.29 -7.36
CA ASP A 81 7.36 -8.45 -6.76
C ASP A 81 7.25 -8.72 -5.25
N LEU A 82 6.46 -7.88 -4.55
CA LEU A 82 6.22 -8.03 -3.12
C LEU A 82 5.74 -9.45 -2.78
N VAL A 83 4.80 -9.99 -3.55
CA VAL A 83 4.24 -11.32 -3.31
C VAL A 83 5.21 -12.43 -3.72
N PHE A 84 5.58 -12.49 -5.00
CA PHE A 84 6.26 -13.65 -5.56
C PHE A 84 7.71 -13.79 -5.08
N GLN A 85 8.41 -12.68 -4.82
CA GLN A 85 9.78 -12.72 -4.30
C GLN A 85 9.84 -13.08 -2.81
N ASN A 86 8.71 -12.99 -2.08
CA ASN A 86 8.65 -13.18 -0.64
C ASN A 86 7.75 -14.35 -0.19
N LEU A 87 7.34 -15.26 -1.08
CA LEU A 87 6.47 -16.41 -0.75
C LEU A 87 6.98 -17.27 0.43
N HIS A 88 8.30 -17.29 0.65
CA HIS A 88 8.94 -18.04 1.72
C HIS A 88 8.79 -17.37 3.10
N ARG A 89 8.46 -16.08 3.17
CA ARG A 89 8.43 -15.29 4.42
C ARG A 89 7.20 -14.39 4.60
N LEU A 90 6.38 -14.21 3.56
CA LEU A 90 5.11 -13.48 3.63
C LEU A 90 3.92 -14.38 3.33
N GLU A 91 2.77 -14.00 3.88
CA GLU A 91 1.46 -14.50 3.50
C GLU A 91 0.50 -13.32 3.31
N MET A 92 -0.23 -13.29 2.18
CA MET A 92 -1.36 -12.39 2.01
C MET A 92 -2.49 -12.87 2.92
N ALA A 93 -2.64 -12.24 4.08
CA ALA A 93 -3.52 -12.69 5.14
C ALA A 93 -4.90 -12.04 5.08
N ASP A 94 -5.03 -10.86 4.47
CA ASP A 94 -6.30 -10.16 4.33
C ASP A 94 -6.36 -9.29 3.08
N SER A 95 -7.58 -8.95 2.67
CA SER A 95 -7.86 -7.95 1.65
C SER A 95 -9.22 -7.30 1.88
N PHE A 96 -9.31 -6.00 1.63
CA PHE A 96 -10.55 -5.24 1.83
C PHE A 96 -10.68 -4.12 0.79
N ILE A 97 -11.91 -3.65 0.58
CA ILE A 97 -12.20 -2.52 -0.30
C ILE A 97 -12.41 -1.28 0.58
N LEU A 98 -11.70 -0.22 0.26
CA LEU A 98 -11.89 1.10 0.86
C LEU A 98 -11.82 2.15 -0.24
N ASP A 99 -12.67 3.16 -0.15
CA ASP A 99 -12.60 4.31 -1.04
C ASP A 99 -11.27 5.06 -0.83
N THR A 100 -10.61 5.44 -1.92
CA THR A 100 -9.46 6.35 -1.84
C THR A 100 -9.87 7.71 -1.27
N HIS A 101 -8.90 8.58 -0.99
CA HIS A 101 -9.19 10.01 -1.05
C HIS A 101 -9.67 10.38 -2.46
N ASP A 102 -10.40 11.48 -2.57
CA ASP A 102 -10.76 12.08 -3.84
C ASP A 102 -9.52 12.23 -4.72
N MET A 103 -9.59 11.70 -5.93
CA MET A 103 -8.58 11.89 -6.94
C MET A 103 -8.84 13.20 -7.65
N VAL A 104 -7.83 14.04 -7.76
CA VAL A 104 -7.98 15.40 -8.29
C VAL A 104 -6.91 15.71 -9.33
N LEU A 105 -7.28 16.54 -10.31
CA LEU A 105 -6.34 17.31 -11.11
C LEU A 105 -6.11 18.64 -10.40
N ALA A 106 -4.88 18.95 -10.06
CA ALA A 106 -4.51 20.17 -9.35
C ALA A 106 -3.31 20.85 -10.01
N GLY A 107 -3.24 22.17 -9.91
CA GLY A 107 -2.16 22.98 -10.47
C GLY A 107 -1.81 24.15 -9.54
N ARG A 108 -0.74 24.87 -9.84
CA ARG A 108 -0.36 26.04 -9.03
C ARG A 108 -1.42 27.17 -9.16
N PRO A 109 -1.73 27.92 -8.10
CA PRO A 109 -2.74 28.99 -8.16
C PRO A 109 -2.46 30.09 -9.20
N ASP A 110 -1.19 30.39 -9.43
CA ASP A 110 -0.69 31.43 -10.34
C ASP A 110 -0.46 30.94 -11.78
N HIS A 111 -0.81 29.68 -12.07
CA HIS A 111 -0.59 29.06 -13.37
C HIS A 111 -1.86 28.41 -13.91
N THR A 112 -2.27 28.79 -15.12
CA THR A 112 -3.54 28.33 -15.72
C THR A 112 -3.37 27.36 -16.88
N ALA A 113 -2.19 27.31 -17.50
CA ALA A 113 -1.93 26.34 -18.56
C ALA A 113 -1.81 24.94 -17.96
N VAL A 114 -2.20 23.93 -18.74
CA VAL A 114 -2.10 22.51 -18.38
C VAL A 114 -1.54 21.80 -19.59
N SER A 115 -0.22 21.89 -19.79
CA SER A 115 0.46 21.25 -20.92
C SER A 115 1.29 20.06 -20.46
N THR A 116 1.94 20.18 -19.30
CA THR A 116 2.71 19.13 -18.65
C THR A 116 2.02 18.67 -17.37
N ILE A 117 1.79 17.37 -17.23
CA ILE A 117 1.09 16.79 -16.09
C ILE A 117 1.97 15.69 -15.46
N VAL A 118 2.11 15.71 -14.14
CA VAL A 118 2.75 14.60 -13.40
C VAL A 118 1.73 13.74 -12.67
N SER A 119 1.85 12.41 -12.75
CA SER A 119 0.91 11.47 -12.14
C SER A 119 1.60 10.21 -11.64
N HIS A 120 1.02 9.55 -10.63
CA HIS A 120 1.31 8.13 -10.41
C HIS A 120 0.79 7.30 -11.61
N PRO A 121 1.37 6.11 -11.93
CA PRO A 121 0.87 5.27 -13.01
C PRO A 121 -0.62 4.93 -12.92
N ALA A 122 -1.10 4.55 -11.72
CA ALA A 122 -2.48 4.07 -11.53
C ALA A 122 -3.57 5.07 -11.96
N PRO A 123 -3.52 6.36 -11.57
CA PRO A 123 -4.52 7.33 -12.00
C PRO A 123 -4.16 8.10 -13.29
N SER A 124 -3.07 7.74 -13.99
CA SER A 124 -2.60 8.50 -15.17
C SER A 124 -3.62 8.57 -16.31
N SER A 125 -4.47 7.55 -16.44
CA SER A 125 -5.53 7.49 -17.46
C SER A 125 -6.62 8.56 -17.28
N LEU A 126 -6.79 9.13 -16.09
CA LEU A 126 -7.76 10.21 -15.84
C LEU A 126 -7.49 11.47 -16.66
N VAL A 127 -6.26 11.63 -17.16
CA VAL A 127 -5.78 12.85 -17.83
C VAL A 127 -5.00 12.59 -19.12
N ALA A 128 -5.04 11.36 -19.65
CA ALA A 128 -4.22 10.94 -20.79
C ALA A 128 -4.40 11.82 -22.04
N GLU A 129 -5.57 12.43 -22.22
CA GLU A 129 -5.90 13.28 -23.38
C GLU A 129 -5.72 14.79 -23.11
N ARG A 130 -5.22 15.16 -21.92
CA ARG A 130 -5.18 16.56 -21.47
C ARG A 130 -3.84 17.24 -21.59
N GLY A 131 -2.76 16.49 -21.82
CA GLY A 131 -1.39 17.02 -21.92
C GLY A 131 -0.35 15.91 -21.92
N GLU A 132 0.91 16.31 -21.87
CA GLU A 132 2.04 15.38 -21.75
C GLU A 132 2.13 14.85 -20.32
N VAL A 133 1.93 13.54 -20.13
CA VAL A 133 1.91 12.91 -18.81
C VAL A 133 3.28 12.30 -18.49
N THR A 134 3.91 12.78 -17.42
CA THR A 134 5.10 12.17 -16.82
C THR A 134 4.73 11.38 -15.56
N LEU A 135 5.35 10.20 -15.39
CA LEU A 135 5.06 9.32 -14.26
C LEU A 135 5.98 9.56 -13.06
N THR A 136 5.46 9.37 -11.85
CA THR A 136 6.20 9.44 -10.57
C THR A 136 5.74 8.37 -9.59
N SER A 137 6.46 8.18 -8.46
CA SER A 137 6.25 7.04 -7.56
C SER A 137 5.03 7.13 -6.64
N SER A 138 4.43 8.32 -6.44
CA SER A 138 3.21 8.45 -5.63
C SER A 138 2.40 9.71 -5.94
N ASN A 139 1.13 9.73 -5.53
CA ASN A 139 0.25 10.90 -5.65
C ASN A 139 0.82 12.11 -4.88
N SER A 140 1.30 11.92 -3.65
CA SER A 140 1.89 13.00 -2.85
C SER A 140 3.17 13.54 -3.50
N ARG A 141 4.00 12.67 -4.10
CA ARG A 141 5.18 13.12 -4.87
C ARG A 141 4.78 13.91 -6.11
N ALA A 142 3.69 13.55 -6.79
CA ALA A 142 3.16 14.32 -7.91
C ALA A 142 2.75 15.75 -7.49
N ALA A 143 2.08 15.88 -6.33
CA ALA A 143 1.71 17.18 -5.76
C ALA A 143 2.95 18.04 -5.47
N ALA A 144 3.94 17.49 -4.76
CA ALA A 144 5.17 18.19 -4.42
C ALA A 144 5.95 18.65 -5.67
N LEU A 145 6.03 17.83 -6.71
CA LEU A 145 6.67 18.20 -7.98
C LEU A 145 5.93 19.33 -8.71
N CYS A 146 4.59 19.32 -8.70
CA CYS A 146 3.77 20.38 -9.27
C CYS A 146 3.93 21.70 -8.51
N ALA A 147 3.91 21.65 -7.17
CA ALA A 147 4.13 22.81 -6.31
C ALA A 147 5.53 23.43 -6.52
N ALA A 148 6.54 22.59 -6.73
CA ALA A 148 7.91 23.01 -7.05
C ALA A 148 8.09 23.59 -8.48
N GLY A 149 7.01 23.77 -9.25
CA GLY A 149 7.08 24.37 -10.57
C GLY A 149 7.64 23.45 -11.66
N ARG A 150 7.77 22.14 -11.41
CA ARG A 150 8.37 21.19 -12.37
C ARG A 150 7.40 20.76 -13.48
N TYR A 151 6.10 20.82 -13.21
CA TYR A 151 5.01 20.44 -14.11
C TYR A 151 3.83 21.39 -13.90
N ASP A 152 3.04 21.65 -14.93
CA ASP A 152 1.93 22.62 -14.86
C ASP A 152 0.79 22.16 -13.95
N ALA A 153 0.50 20.86 -13.99
CA ALA A 153 -0.49 20.22 -13.15
C ALA A 153 -0.03 18.83 -12.65
N CYS A 154 -0.80 18.26 -11.74
CA CYS A 154 -0.63 16.89 -11.27
C CYS A 154 -1.97 16.19 -11.06
N VAL A 155 -1.97 14.87 -11.22
CA VAL A 155 -3.02 14.01 -10.68
C VAL A 155 -2.58 13.53 -9.30
N THR A 156 -3.35 13.86 -8.28
CA THR A 156 -3.01 13.59 -6.89
C THR A 156 -4.26 13.35 -6.03
N THR A 157 -4.11 13.22 -4.71
CA THR A 157 -5.23 13.15 -3.76
C THR A 157 -5.63 14.55 -3.29
N GLY A 158 -6.89 14.75 -2.94
CA GLY A 158 -7.38 16.00 -2.34
C GLY A 158 -6.52 16.49 -1.16
N PRO A 159 -6.19 15.64 -0.16
CA PRO A 159 -5.30 16.03 0.93
C PRO A 159 -3.90 16.44 0.50
N ALA A 160 -3.28 15.74 -0.47
CA ALA A 160 -1.94 16.09 -0.95
C ALA A 160 -1.94 17.41 -1.72
N ALA A 161 -2.97 17.66 -2.55
CA ALA A 161 -3.13 18.95 -3.22
C ALA A 161 -3.28 20.10 -2.21
N ALA A 162 -4.09 19.90 -1.17
CA ALA A 162 -4.30 20.90 -0.12
C ALA A 162 -3.02 21.17 0.69
N ALA A 163 -2.28 20.12 1.06
CA ALA A 163 -1.03 20.24 1.82
C ALA A 163 0.04 21.05 1.06
N GLU A 164 0.08 20.92 -0.26
CA GLU A 164 1.02 21.62 -1.15
C GLU A 164 0.49 22.98 -1.65
N GLY A 165 -0.69 23.42 -1.18
CA GLY A 165 -1.28 24.71 -1.58
C GLY A 165 -1.70 24.79 -3.04
N LEU A 166 -2.01 23.66 -3.68
CA LEU A 166 -2.41 23.60 -5.09
C LEU A 166 -3.89 23.99 -5.26
N ARG A 167 -4.18 24.67 -6.37
CA ARG A 167 -5.55 24.94 -6.83
C ARG A 167 -6.16 23.68 -7.42
N LEU A 168 -7.37 23.35 -6.99
CA LEU A 168 -8.20 22.34 -7.62
C LEU A 168 -8.61 22.78 -9.03
N ILE A 169 -8.33 21.95 -10.04
CA ILE A 169 -8.78 22.13 -11.42
C ILE A 169 -10.03 21.27 -11.64
N GLU A 170 -9.97 20.00 -11.24
CA GLU A 170 -11.06 19.04 -11.38
C GLU A 170 -11.01 17.99 -10.26
N ASN A 171 -12.17 17.56 -9.78
CA ASN A 171 -12.30 16.46 -8.83
C ASN A 171 -12.97 15.27 -9.51
N PHE A 172 -12.28 14.14 -9.55
CA PHE A 172 -12.75 12.88 -10.13
C PHE A 172 -13.48 11.99 -9.11
N GLY A 173 -13.50 12.40 -7.84
CA GLY A 173 -14.08 11.65 -6.73
C GLY A 173 -13.17 10.50 -6.25
N PRO A 174 -13.63 9.74 -5.25
CA PRO A 174 -12.91 8.58 -4.76
C PRO A 174 -13.07 7.40 -5.71
N VAL A 175 -12.09 6.49 -5.69
CA VAL A 175 -12.13 5.22 -6.39
C VAL A 175 -12.19 4.09 -5.36
N PRO A 176 -13.17 3.17 -5.42
CA PRO A 176 -13.13 1.96 -4.61
C PRO A 176 -11.88 1.15 -4.95
N MET A 177 -11.02 0.91 -3.96
CA MET A 177 -9.72 0.28 -4.16
C MET A 177 -9.56 -0.94 -3.26
N ILE A 178 -9.03 -2.03 -3.84
CA ILE A 178 -8.65 -3.21 -3.06
C ILE A 178 -7.29 -2.94 -2.42
N PHE A 179 -7.24 -3.08 -1.10
CA PHE A 179 -6.02 -3.10 -0.30
C PHE A 179 -5.73 -4.53 0.14
N THR A 180 -4.44 -4.87 0.18
CA THR A 180 -3.95 -6.19 0.55
C THR A 180 -3.02 -6.06 1.75
N LEU A 181 -3.17 -6.96 2.72
CA LEU A 181 -2.35 -7.03 3.92
C LEU A 181 -1.51 -8.30 3.89
N HIS A 182 -0.20 -8.15 4.07
CA HIS A 182 0.77 -9.24 4.03
C HIS A 182 1.47 -9.34 5.38
N VAL A 183 1.38 -10.50 6.04
CA VAL A 183 1.99 -10.74 7.35
C VAL A 183 3.23 -11.61 7.21
N GLY A 184 4.17 -11.45 8.15
CA GLY A 184 5.33 -12.33 8.25
C GLY A 184 4.93 -13.74 8.68
N ARG A 185 5.46 -14.75 7.97
CA ARG A 185 5.36 -16.15 8.36
C ARG A 185 6.34 -16.44 9.49
N THR A 186 5.86 -17.03 10.59
CA THR A 186 6.75 -17.58 11.61
C THR A 186 7.44 -18.82 11.04
N LEU A 187 8.78 -18.87 11.08
CA LEU A 187 9.55 -20.08 10.78
C LEU A 187 9.23 -21.15 11.85
N GLY A 188 8.18 -21.94 11.64
CA GLY A 188 7.71 -22.88 12.68
C GLY A 188 6.83 -24.04 12.22
N ASP A 189 6.11 -23.93 11.11
CA ASP A 189 5.13 -24.98 10.71
C ASP A 189 5.69 -26.09 9.81
N GLY A 190 6.98 -26.02 9.43
CA GLY A 190 7.62 -27.02 8.56
C GLY A 190 8.61 -27.97 9.23
N ALA A 191 8.96 -27.76 10.52
CA ALA A 191 10.12 -28.42 11.14
C ALA A 191 9.80 -29.38 12.29
N ARG A 192 8.53 -29.72 12.54
CA ARG A 192 8.13 -30.65 13.62
C ARG A 192 7.55 -31.97 13.13
N THR A 193 8.16 -32.59 12.12
CA THR A 193 7.90 -34.00 11.79
C THR A 193 9.21 -34.68 11.44
N GLY A 194 9.96 -35.12 12.45
CA GLY A 194 11.25 -35.76 12.20
C GLY A 194 12.05 -36.15 13.45
N ALA A 195 11.40 -36.60 14.52
CA ALA A 195 12.10 -37.25 15.63
C ALA A 195 11.16 -38.23 16.35
N GLY A 196 10.73 -39.28 15.64
CA GLY A 196 10.16 -40.47 16.24
C GLY A 196 11.29 -41.35 16.75
N GLY A 197 11.47 -41.37 18.06
CA GLY A 197 12.51 -42.11 18.75
C GLY A 197 12.41 -43.62 18.56
N THR A 198 13.58 -44.23 18.52
CA THR A 198 13.83 -45.67 18.66
C THR A 198 13.21 -46.22 19.94
N SER A 199 12.46 -47.32 19.83
CA SER A 199 12.25 -48.27 20.93
C SER A 199 12.26 -49.67 20.34
N ALA A 200 13.34 -50.41 20.59
CA ALA A 200 13.41 -51.85 20.42
C ALA A 200 13.24 -52.49 21.81
N CYS A 201 12.34 -53.46 21.91
CA CYS A 201 12.37 -54.53 22.91
C CYS A 201 12.77 -55.82 22.18
#